data_AF-B8BR79-F1
#
_entry.id   AF-B8BR79-F1
#
_cell.length_a   1.000
_cell.length_b   1.000
_cell.length_c   1.000
_cell.angle_alpha   90.00
_cell.angle_beta   90.00
_cell.angle_gamma   90.00
#
_symmetry.space_group_name_H-M   'P 1'
#
loop_
_entity.id
_entity.type
_entity.pdbx_description
1 polymer ?
#
loop_
_entity_poly.entity_id
_entity_poly.type
_entity_poly.pdbx_seq_one_letter_code
_entity_poly.pdbx_strand_id
1 'polypeptide(L)'
;MNAEEKNNTWDGGLKYAFTIPAEQAPLGGCNAYENVYFLKLNDTDGDDIDHFKLGEAEVSGIAWKPCKEVLRALNAEDQGYAPRTKQYVAAMEKELRRILGDCCMM
;
A
#
# COMPACT_ATOMS: atom_id res chain seq x y z
N MET A 1 6.36 7.94 26.39
CA MET A 1 7.05 8.02 25.08
C MET A 1 8.16 7.01 25.11
N ASN A 2 7.92 5.83 24.50
CA ASN A 2 8.85 4.71 24.53
C ASN A 2 9.84 4.83 23.36
N ALA A 3 11.06 4.37 23.58
CA ALA A 3 12.24 4.56 22.74
C ALA A 3 12.19 3.93 21.32
N GLU A 4 11.05 3.37 20.90
CA GLU A 4 10.89 2.69 19.60
C GLU A 4 10.70 3.65 18.41
N GLU A 5 10.39 4.93 18.64
CA GLU A 5 10.12 5.88 17.54
C GLU A 5 11.39 6.40 16.83
N LYS A 6 12.60 6.07 17.32
CA LYS A 6 13.84 6.75 16.88
C LYS A 6 14.64 6.07 15.76
N ASN A 7 14.32 4.84 15.34
CA ASN A 7 15.07 4.13 14.29
C ASN A 7 14.20 3.76 13.09
N ASN A 8 13.40 4.70 12.58
CA ASN A 8 12.52 4.44 11.44
C ASN A 8 13.21 4.71 10.09
N THR A 9 14.41 4.17 9.86
CA THR A 9 15.14 4.23 8.57
C THR A 9 14.45 3.36 7.52
N TRP A 10 14.19 3.86 6.30
CA TRP A 10 13.54 3.12 5.20
C TRP A 10 14.51 2.12 4.51
N ASP A 11 15.26 1.36 5.30
CA ASP A 11 16.28 0.40 4.88
C ASP A 11 15.67 -0.99 4.64
N GLY A 12 14.87 -1.12 3.57
CA GLY A 12 14.48 -2.42 3.01
C GLY A 12 13.52 -3.29 3.84
N GLY A 13 13.08 -2.83 5.01
CA GLY A 13 12.14 -3.56 5.87
C GLY A 13 10.66 -3.23 5.61
N LEU A 14 9.79 -4.22 5.87
CA LEU A 14 8.34 -4.02 5.95
C LEU A 14 8.00 -3.17 7.19
N LYS A 15 7.26 -2.08 7.01
CA LYS A 15 6.96 -1.12 8.08
C LYS A 15 5.49 -1.00 8.38
N TYR A 16 5.14 -1.15 9.65
CA TYR A 16 3.79 -0.84 10.14
C TYR A 16 3.51 0.65 9.95
N ALA A 17 2.34 0.96 9.41
CA ALA A 17 1.87 2.34 9.23
C ALA A 17 0.70 2.65 10.17
N PHE A 18 -0.38 1.86 10.08
CA PHE A 18 -1.60 2.10 10.86
C PHE A 18 -2.50 0.87 10.88
N THR A 19 -3.42 0.84 11.85
CA THR A 19 -4.56 -0.07 11.90
C THR A 19 -5.83 0.70 11.56
N ILE A 20 -6.69 0.14 10.71
CA ILE A 20 -7.91 0.81 10.26
C ILE A 20 -9.10 -0.15 10.21
N PRO A 21 -10.31 0.27 10.61
CA PRO A 21 -11.52 -0.47 10.29
C PRO A 21 -11.72 -0.47 8.77
N ALA A 22 -11.58 -1.64 8.15
CA ALA A 22 -11.78 -1.77 6.71
C ALA A 22 -13.27 -1.70 6.34
N GLU A 23 -14.17 -2.20 7.22
CA GLU A 23 -15.64 -2.11 7.09
C GLU A 23 -16.16 -2.43 5.67
N GLN A 24 -15.59 -3.45 5.03
CA GLN A 24 -15.85 -3.76 3.63
C GLN A 24 -17.07 -4.68 3.42
N ALA A 25 -17.82 -5.04 4.46
CA ALA A 25 -19.01 -5.91 4.30
C ALA A 25 -20.02 -5.37 3.27
N PRO A 26 -20.33 -4.06 3.20
CA PRO A 26 -21.20 -3.51 2.16
C PRO A 26 -20.63 -3.60 0.74
N LEU A 27 -19.32 -3.81 0.61
CA LEU A 27 -18.58 -3.89 -0.66
C LEU A 27 -18.29 -5.35 -1.08
N GLY A 28 -18.92 -6.33 -0.41
CA GLY A 28 -18.68 -7.76 -0.65
C GLY A 28 -17.46 -8.34 0.07
N GLY A 29 -16.79 -7.54 0.91
CA GLY A 29 -15.68 -7.98 1.76
C GLY A 29 -16.12 -8.44 3.14
N CYS A 30 -15.19 -8.44 4.10
CA CYS A 30 -15.46 -8.70 5.51
C CYS A 30 -15.26 -7.43 6.36
N ASN A 31 -15.94 -7.35 7.49
CA ASN A 31 -15.66 -6.33 8.49
C ASN A 31 -14.49 -6.80 9.33
N ALA A 32 -13.31 -6.23 9.08
CA ALA A 32 -12.10 -6.49 9.83
C ALA A 32 -11.39 -5.17 10.16
N TYR A 33 -10.57 -5.21 11.20
CA TYR A 33 -9.49 -4.24 11.37
C TYR A 33 -8.28 -4.76 10.60
N GLU A 34 -7.75 -3.96 9.70
CA GLU A 34 -6.54 -4.30 8.94
C GLU A 34 -5.34 -3.55 9.52
N ASN A 35 -4.25 -4.29 9.77
CA ASN A 35 -2.94 -3.71 10.01
C ASN A 35 -2.26 -3.48 8.67
N VAL A 36 -1.99 -2.23 8.33
CA VAL A 36 -1.40 -1.84 7.05
C VAL A 36 0.10 -1.64 7.20
N TYR A 37 0.84 -2.25 6.28
CA TYR A 37 2.28 -2.17 6.21
C TYR A 37 2.73 -1.69 4.84
N PHE A 38 3.83 -0.93 4.78
CA PHE A 38 4.48 -0.53 3.54
C PHE A 38 5.87 -1.13 3.46
N LEU A 39 6.20 -1.70 2.31
CA LEU A 39 7.53 -2.15 1.97
C LEU A 39 8.09 -1.19 0.92
N LYS A 40 9.27 -0.62 1.19
CA LYS A 40 10.01 0.12 0.19
C LYS A 40 11.08 -0.80 -0.39
N LEU A 41 10.89 -1.17 -1.65
CA LEU A 41 11.91 -1.84 -2.42
C LEU A 41 12.86 -0.77 -2.97
N ASN A 42 14.14 -0.87 -2.61
CA ASN A 42 15.18 -0.03 -3.18
C ASN A 42 15.77 -0.79 -4.36
N ASP A 43 15.37 -0.43 -5.56
CA ASP A 43 15.97 -0.97 -6.77
C ASP A 43 17.26 -0.20 -7.07
N THR A 44 18.35 -0.56 -6.38
CA THR A 44 19.66 0.07 -6.60
C THR A 44 20.41 -0.52 -7.78
N ASP A 45 20.07 -1.74 -8.20
CA ASP A 45 20.83 -2.52 -9.19
C ASP A 45 20.00 -3.03 -10.38
N GLY A 46 18.70 -2.70 -10.48
CA GLY A 46 17.85 -2.97 -11.65
C GLY A 46 17.25 -4.37 -11.73
N ASP A 47 17.62 -5.29 -10.83
CA ASP A 47 17.25 -6.72 -10.91
C ASP A 47 16.13 -7.15 -9.93
N ASP A 48 15.89 -6.41 -8.83
CA ASP A 48 15.01 -6.89 -7.75
C ASP A 48 13.51 -6.88 -8.13
N ILE A 49 13.11 -5.99 -9.03
CA ILE A 49 11.72 -5.86 -9.50
C ILE A 49 11.32 -7.03 -10.40
N ASP A 50 12.24 -7.49 -11.27
CA ASP A 50 12.03 -8.60 -12.21
C ASP A 50 12.09 -9.97 -11.52
N HIS A 51 12.69 -10.03 -10.31
CA HIS A 51 12.74 -11.22 -9.48
C HIS A 51 11.55 -11.41 -8.54
N PHE A 52 10.62 -10.43 -8.45
CA PHE A 52 9.40 -10.58 -7.67
C PHE A 52 8.42 -11.58 -8.34
N LYS A 53 8.64 -12.87 -8.09
CA LYS A 53 7.81 -13.97 -8.60
C LYS A 53 6.87 -14.47 -7.50
N LEU A 54 5.58 -14.24 -7.67
CA LEU A 54 4.54 -14.89 -6.85
C LEU A 54 4.18 -16.24 -7.46
N GLY A 55 3.74 -17.18 -6.62
CA GLY A 55 3.20 -18.45 -7.11
C GLY A 55 1.85 -18.26 -7.82
N GLU A 56 1.58 -19.09 -8.82
CA GLU A 56 0.39 -18.97 -9.68
C GLU A 56 -0.92 -19.42 -9.01
N ALA A 57 -0.86 -20.02 -7.81
CA ALA A 57 -2.03 -20.57 -7.13
C ALA A 57 -3.06 -19.49 -6.71
N GLU A 58 -2.59 -18.29 -6.37
CA GLU A 58 -3.44 -17.21 -5.85
C GLU A 58 -3.33 -15.91 -6.68
N VAL A 59 -2.33 -15.81 -7.56
CA VAL A 59 -2.05 -14.60 -8.33
C VAL A 59 -1.87 -14.93 -9.81
N SER A 60 -2.72 -14.33 -10.65
CA SER A 60 -2.71 -14.52 -12.11
C SER A 60 -1.81 -13.54 -12.86
N GLY A 61 -1.31 -12.49 -12.21
CA GLY A 61 -0.42 -11.51 -12.80
C GLY A 61 -0.01 -10.41 -11.83
N ILE A 62 1.09 -9.73 -12.14
CA ILE A 62 1.66 -8.63 -11.33
C ILE A 62 1.92 -7.45 -12.27
N ALA A 63 1.61 -6.25 -11.80
CA ALA A 63 1.94 -5.02 -12.51
C ALA A 63 2.36 -3.93 -11.52
N TRP A 64 3.49 -3.28 -11.81
CA TRP A 64 3.93 -2.09 -11.10
C TRP A 64 3.21 -0.87 -11.67
N LYS A 65 2.59 -0.07 -10.81
CA LYS A 65 1.82 1.11 -11.21
C LYS A 65 2.23 2.33 -10.39
N PRO A 66 2.17 3.55 -10.97
CA PRO A 66 2.33 4.77 -10.20
C PRO A 66 1.30 4.83 -9.07
N CYS A 67 1.74 5.15 -7.85
CA CYS A 67 0.87 5.22 -6.67
C CYS A 67 -0.33 6.15 -6.88
N LYS A 68 -0.15 7.26 -7.58
CA LYS A 68 -1.23 8.20 -7.91
C LYS A 68 -2.32 7.59 -8.80
N GLU A 69 -1.97 6.70 -9.72
CA GLU A 69 -2.95 6.05 -10.58
C GLU A 69 -3.79 5.05 -9.78
N VAL A 70 -3.15 4.31 -8.87
CA VAL A 70 -3.83 3.40 -7.95
C VAL A 70 -4.78 4.17 -7.03
N LEU A 71 -4.33 5.26 -6.41
CA LEU A 71 -5.18 6.09 -5.56
C LEU A 71 -6.36 6.70 -6.33
N ARG A 72 -6.14 7.16 -7.57
CA ARG A 72 -7.22 7.68 -8.42
C ARG A 72 -8.24 6.59 -8.74
N ALA A 73 -7.79 5.39 -9.09
CA ALA A 73 -8.68 4.26 -9.41
C ALA A 73 -9.49 3.82 -8.19
N LEU A 74 -8.87 3.72 -7.01
CA LEU A 74 -9.55 3.39 -5.76
C LEU A 74 -10.60 4.45 -5.38
N ASN A 75 -10.28 5.74 -5.53
CA ASN A 75 -11.24 6.83 -5.28
C ASN A 75 -12.39 6.86 -6.30
N ALA A 76 -12.16 6.37 -7.51
CA ALA A 76 -13.17 6.27 -8.56
C ALA A 76 -14.01 4.98 -8.48
N GLU A 77 -13.76 4.12 -7.47
CA GLU A 77 -14.43 2.82 -7.30
C GLU A 77 -14.30 1.92 -8.55
N ASP A 78 -13.13 1.99 -9.19
CA ASP A 78 -12.78 1.21 -10.38
C ASP A 78 -12.88 -0.30 -10.11
N GLN A 79 -13.67 -1.00 -10.91
CA GLN A 79 -13.95 -2.44 -10.77
C GLN A 79 -12.73 -3.33 -11.06
N GLY A 80 -11.65 -2.77 -11.62
CA GLY A 80 -10.36 -3.44 -11.77
C GLY A 80 -9.54 -3.55 -10.48
N TYR A 81 -9.98 -2.92 -9.38
CA TYR A 81 -9.32 -2.94 -8.08
C TYR A 81 -10.22 -3.52 -6.99
N ALA A 82 -9.61 -4.15 -5.98
CA ALA A 82 -10.36 -4.56 -4.80
C ALA A 82 -10.92 -3.31 -4.09
N PRO A 83 -12.24 -3.26 -3.81
CA PRO A 83 -12.88 -2.07 -3.30
C PRO A 83 -12.36 -1.73 -1.90
N ARG A 84 -12.11 -0.45 -1.61
CA ARG A 84 -11.65 0.03 -0.30
C ARG A 84 -12.55 1.16 0.20
N THR A 85 -12.71 1.29 1.51
CA THR A 85 -13.46 2.42 2.07
C THR A 85 -12.69 3.72 1.86
N LYS A 86 -13.42 4.84 1.76
CA LYS A 86 -12.81 6.17 1.57
C LYS A 86 -11.81 6.51 2.68
N GLN A 87 -12.09 6.10 3.91
CA GLN A 87 -11.17 6.28 5.04
C GLN A 87 -9.86 5.52 4.83
N TYR A 88 -9.92 4.30 4.29
CA TYR A 88 -8.74 3.51 3.96
C TYR A 88 -7.89 4.20 2.91
N VAL A 89 -8.50 4.64 1.82
CA VAL A 89 -7.79 5.32 0.72
C VAL A 89 -7.15 6.62 1.22
N ALA A 90 -7.84 7.39 2.06
CA ALA A 90 -7.30 8.61 2.65
C ALA A 90 -6.11 8.34 3.59
N ALA A 91 -6.17 7.28 4.41
CA ALA A 91 -5.06 6.88 5.28
C ALA A 91 -3.85 6.41 4.47
N MET A 92 -4.09 5.62 3.42
CA MET A 92 -3.07 5.17 2.48
C MET A 92 -2.40 6.34 1.76
N GLU A 93 -3.16 7.30 1.26
CA GLU A 93 -2.61 8.49 0.60
C GLU A 93 -1.74 9.33 1.54
N LYS A 94 -2.23 9.60 2.75
CA LYS A 94 -1.48 10.34 3.78
C LYS A 94 -0.13 9.68 4.03
N GLU A 95 -0.11 8.36 4.15
CA GLU A 95 1.10 7.63 4.39
C GLU A 95 2.03 7.66 3.17
N LEU A 96 1.53 7.37 1.96
CA LEU A 96 2.33 7.44 0.73
C LEU A 96 3.00 8.80 0.53
N ARG A 97 2.32 9.91 0.85
CA ARG A 97 2.91 11.27 0.86
C ARG A 97 4.08 11.39 1.84
N ARG A 98 3.97 10.79 3.03
CA ARG A 98 5.05 10.73 4.03
C ARG A 98 6.26 9.94 3.54
N ILE A 99 6.03 8.85 2.80
CA ILE A 99 7.08 7.96 2.29
C ILE A 99 7.81 8.56 1.08
N LEU A 100 7.04 9.04 0.10
CA LEU A 100 7.51 9.42 -1.24
C LEU A 100 7.78 10.93 -1.38
N GLY A 101 7.25 11.74 -0.47
CA GLY A 101 7.20 13.20 -0.58
C GLY A 101 6.10 13.68 -1.54
N ASP A 102 5.65 14.92 -1.36
CA ASP A 102 4.51 15.48 -2.12
C ASP A 102 4.77 15.60 -3.63
N CYS A 103 6.03 15.72 -4.05
CA CYS A 103 6.41 15.81 -5.46
C CYS A 103 6.03 14.55 -6.26
N CYS A 104 6.07 13.37 -5.63
CA CYS A 104 5.76 12.09 -6.26
C CYS A 104 4.25 11.79 -6.32
N MET A 105 3.44 12.65 -5.70
CA MET A 105 1.98 12.48 -5.54
C MET A 105 1.16 13.51 -6.33
N MET A 106 1.81 14.38 -7.13
CA MET A 106 1.19 15.32 -8.10
C MET A 106 0.99 14.71 -9.50
#